data_AF-A0A2S2QTH6-F1
#
_entry.id   AF-A0A2S2QTH6-F1
#
_cell.length_a   1.000
_cell.length_b   1.000
_cell.length_c   1.000
_cell.angle_alpha   90.00
_cell.angle_beta   90.00
_cell.angle_gamma   90.00
#
_symmetry.space_group_name_H-M   'P 1'
#
loop_
_entity.id
_entity.type
_entity.pdbx_description
1 polymer ?
#
loop_
_entity_poly.entity_id
_entity_poly.type
_entity_poly.pdbx_seq_one_letter_code
_entity_poly.pdbx_strand_id
1 'polypeptide(L)'
;MSILNDDIKLNILSQDLLVYISHLEESFNEIDESDEKTIIQEWLLLILENSNEDIEDARIRNMALSQMLMDIENNKLRSPFNEKPSLHAYMKLVDWLKSMLNQNASLEKEDNTNVLLSYYKYTHLFPI
;
A
#
# COMPACT_ATOMS: atom_id res chain seq x y z
N MET A 1 26.83 8.80 -4.49
CA MET A 1 25.97 8.49 -5.65
C MET A 1 24.67 7.78 -5.23
N SER A 2 24.30 7.74 -3.94
CA SER A 2 23.08 7.08 -3.44
C SER A 2 21.88 8.02 -3.28
N ILE A 3 22.10 9.27 -2.86
CA ILE A 3 21.03 10.25 -2.56
C ILE A 3 20.12 10.50 -3.77
N LEU A 4 20.72 10.71 -4.96
CA LEU A 4 19.97 10.93 -6.20
C LEU A 4 19.03 9.76 -6.55
N ASN A 5 19.37 8.53 -6.14
CA ASN A 5 18.55 7.35 -6.40
C ASN A 5 17.38 7.25 -5.41
N ASP A 6 17.59 7.67 -4.17
CA ASP A 6 16.58 7.61 -3.12
C ASP A 6 15.53 8.71 -3.30
N ASP A 7 15.94 9.92 -3.73
CA ASP A 7 15.03 11.00 -4.10
C ASP A 7 14.11 10.60 -5.27
N ILE A 8 14.65 9.92 -6.28
CA ILE A 8 13.87 9.41 -7.41
C ILE A 8 12.86 8.36 -6.94
N LYS A 9 13.26 7.40 -6.09
CA LYS A 9 12.35 6.39 -5.55
C LYS A 9 11.24 7.02 -4.73
N LEU A 10 11.56 7.97 -3.85
CA LEU A 10 10.57 8.69 -3.07
C LEU A 10 9.58 9.42 -3.98
N ASN A 11 10.07 10.10 -5.02
CA ASN A 11 9.21 10.77 -5.99
C ASN A 11 8.27 9.79 -6.71
N ILE A 12 8.74 8.61 -7.11
CA ILE A 12 7.88 7.58 -7.71
C ILE A 12 6.83 7.11 -6.69
N LEU A 13 7.22 6.81 -5.45
CA LEU A 13 6.30 6.38 -4.40
C LEU A 13 5.27 7.46 -4.03
N SER A 14 5.63 8.74 -4.14
CA SER A 14 4.71 9.86 -3.99
C SER A 14 3.72 9.94 -5.15
N GLN A 15 4.14 9.64 -6.39
CA GLN A 15 3.23 9.56 -7.53
C GLN A 15 2.26 8.38 -7.38
N ASP A 16 2.76 7.21 -6.97
CA ASP A 16 1.94 6.03 -6.69
C ASP A 16 0.91 6.32 -5.59
N LEU A 17 1.29 7.05 -4.53
CA LEU A 17 0.36 7.50 -3.49
C LEU A 17 -0.81 8.31 -4.07
N LEU A 18 -0.53 9.26 -4.97
CA LEU A 18 -1.59 10.08 -5.59
C LEU A 18 -2.55 9.23 -6.41
N VAL A 19 -2.02 8.23 -7.12
CA VAL A 19 -2.84 7.27 -7.89
C VAL A 19 -3.75 6.47 -6.95
N TYR A 20 -3.21 5.90 -5.87
CA TYR A 20 -4.01 5.14 -4.91
C TYR A 20 -5.08 6.00 -4.22
N ILE A 21 -4.76 7.23 -3.83
CA ILE A 21 -5.75 8.15 -3.24
C ILE A 21 -6.87 8.45 -4.23
N SER A 22 -6.55 8.73 -5.49
CA SER A 22 -7.56 9.02 -6.52
C SER A 22 -8.53 7.85 -6.70
N HIS A 23 -8.00 6.63 -6.84
CA HIS A 23 -8.85 5.45 -7.02
C HIS A 23 -9.64 5.11 -5.75
N LEU A 24 -9.02 5.23 -4.57
CA LEU A 24 -9.74 5.05 -3.30
C LEU A 24 -10.86 6.07 -3.14
N GLU A 25 -10.66 7.33 -3.51
CA GLU A 25 -11.71 8.35 -3.48
C GLU A 25 -12.88 7.99 -4.40
N GLU A 26 -12.59 7.58 -5.64
CA GLU A 26 -13.60 7.13 -6.60
C GLU A 26 -14.40 5.94 -6.04
N SER A 27 -13.72 4.86 -5.66
CA SER A 27 -14.36 3.66 -5.14
C SER A 27 -15.11 3.91 -3.83
N PHE A 28 -14.56 4.73 -2.93
CA PHE A 28 -15.19 5.08 -1.65
C PHE A 28 -16.49 5.87 -1.84
N ASN A 29 -16.54 6.74 -2.85
CA ASN A 29 -17.73 7.54 -3.15
C ASN A 29 -18.88 6.68 -3.68
N GLU A 30 -18.59 5.50 -4.25
CA GLU A 30 -19.61 4.54 -4.70
C GLU A 30 -20.20 3.69 -3.56
N ILE A 31 -19.55 3.66 -2.39
CA ILE A 31 -20.04 2.90 -1.23
C ILE A 31 -21.20 3.66 -0.57
N ASP A 32 -22.29 2.96 -0.31
CA ASP A 32 -23.41 3.48 0.47
C ASP A 32 -23.00 3.79 1.92
N GLU A 33 -23.67 4.78 2.51
CA GLU A 33 -23.42 5.16 3.91
C GLU A 33 -23.66 3.97 4.85
N SER A 34 -22.60 3.55 5.53
CA SER A 34 -22.57 2.30 6.29
C SER A 34 -21.41 2.27 7.29
N ASP A 35 -21.48 1.33 8.24
CA ASP A 35 -20.38 1.05 9.17
C ASP A 35 -19.10 0.67 8.40
N GLU A 36 -19.25 -0.04 7.27
CA GLU A 36 -18.16 -0.43 6.38
C GLU A 36 -17.44 0.79 5.80
N LYS A 37 -18.22 1.76 5.28
CA LYS A 37 -17.70 3.03 4.79
C LYS A 37 -16.95 3.79 5.89
N THR A 38 -17.49 3.80 7.11
CA THR A 38 -16.82 4.42 8.26
C THR A 38 -15.49 3.73 8.58
N ILE A 39 -15.46 2.40 8.59
CA ILE A 39 -14.24 1.62 8.86
C ILE A 39 -13.15 1.91 7.82
N ILE A 40 -13.50 1.92 6.54
CA ILE A 40 -12.56 2.27 5.44
C ILE A 40 -11.98 3.67 5.65
N GLN A 41 -12.83 4.65 5.96
CA GLN A 41 -12.40 6.02 6.20
C GLN A 41 -11.42 6.12 7.38
N GLU A 42 -11.73 5.46 8.51
CA GLU A 42 -10.86 5.45 9.67
C GLU A 42 -9.50 4.77 9.37
N TRP A 43 -9.49 3.70 8.56
CA TRP A 43 -8.24 3.05 8.14
C TRP A 43 -7.41 3.94 7.21
N LEU A 44 -8.05 4.60 6.24
CA LEU A 44 -7.38 5.53 5.34
C LEU A 44 -6.68 6.65 6.12
N LEU A 45 -7.39 7.25 7.08
CA LEU A 45 -6.83 8.28 7.96
C LEU A 45 -5.64 7.73 8.76
N LEU A 46 -5.79 6.57 9.40
CA LEU A 46 -4.72 5.98 10.22
C LEU A 46 -3.46 5.68 9.40
N ILE A 47 -3.60 5.17 8.17
CA ILE A 47 -2.48 4.89 7.26
C ILE A 47 -1.76 6.17 6.85
N LEU A 48 -2.51 7.23 6.53
CA LEU A 48 -1.93 8.50 6.10
C LEU A 48 -1.22 9.22 7.27
N GLU A 49 -1.82 9.21 8.47
CA GLU A 49 -1.26 9.82 9.68
C GLU A 49 0.02 9.16 10.17
N ASN A 50 0.16 7.84 9.97
CA ASN A 50 1.32 7.06 10.45
C ASN A 50 2.34 6.77 9.34
N SER A 51 2.28 7.51 8.23
CA SER A 51 3.25 7.38 7.16
C SER A 51 4.46 8.31 7.39
N ASN A 52 5.65 7.72 7.58
CA ASN A 52 6.90 8.48 7.64
C ASN A 52 7.42 8.80 6.22
N GLU A 53 8.36 9.74 6.13
CA GLU A 53 8.93 10.21 4.86
C GLU A 53 10.06 9.34 4.30
N ASP A 54 10.40 8.22 4.94
CA ASP A 54 11.41 7.31 4.41
C ASP A 54 10.85 6.34 3.35
N ILE A 55 11.75 5.75 2.57
CA ILE A 55 11.39 4.88 1.44
C ILE A 55 10.65 3.62 1.90
N GLU A 56 11.03 3.05 3.04
CA GLU A 56 10.43 1.79 3.50
C GLU A 56 8.98 2.05 3.93
N ASP A 57 8.76 3.09 4.73
CA ASP A 57 7.45 3.45 5.20
C ASP A 57 6.55 3.96 4.06
N ALA A 58 7.11 4.67 3.07
CA ALA A 58 6.39 5.03 1.85
C ALA A 58 5.93 3.81 1.04
N ARG A 59 6.76 2.76 0.94
CA ARG A 59 6.38 1.49 0.29
C ARG A 59 5.28 0.79 1.08
N ILE A 60 5.42 0.69 2.40
CA ILE A 60 4.43 0.05 3.28
C ILE A 60 3.08 0.75 3.17
N ARG A 61 3.06 2.09 3.23
CA ARG A 61 1.83 2.88 3.02
C ARG A 61 1.18 2.53 1.70
N ASN A 62 1.93 2.56 0.60
CA ASN A 62 1.38 2.29 -0.73
C ASN A 62 0.84 0.85 -0.85
N MET A 63 1.50 -0.14 -0.23
CA MET A 63 0.99 -1.53 -0.17
C MET A 63 -0.30 -1.65 0.65
N ALA A 64 -0.39 -0.94 1.77
CA ALA A 64 -1.61 -0.95 2.59
C ALA A 64 -2.79 -0.35 1.82
N LEU A 65 -2.57 0.79 1.14
CA LEU A 65 -3.57 1.43 0.30
C LEU A 65 -3.99 0.55 -0.88
N SER A 66 -3.03 -0.12 -1.54
CA SER A 66 -3.36 -1.02 -2.66
C SER A 66 -4.22 -2.20 -2.21
N GLN A 67 -3.95 -2.78 -1.03
CA GLN A 67 -4.76 -3.88 -0.52
C GLN A 67 -6.16 -3.43 -0.13
N MET A 68 -6.29 -2.25 0.48
CA MET A 68 -7.60 -1.67 0.80
C MET A 68 -8.41 -1.42 -0.47
N LEU A 69 -7.79 -0.82 -1.50
CA LEU A 69 -8.45 -0.57 -2.78
C LEU A 69 -8.96 -1.87 -3.39
N MET A 70 -8.12 -2.90 -3.44
CA MET A 70 -8.53 -4.21 -3.95
C MET A 70 -9.70 -4.81 -3.17
N ASP A 71 -9.67 -4.72 -1.85
CA ASP A 71 -10.74 -5.25 -1.00
C ASP A 71 -12.08 -4.52 -1.27
N ILE A 72 -12.02 -3.21 -1.50
CA ILE A 72 -13.17 -2.37 -1.87
C ILE A 72 -13.68 -2.74 -3.28
N GLU A 73 -12.81 -2.79 -4.28
CA GLU A 73 -13.17 -3.11 -5.68
C GLU A 73 -13.77 -4.52 -5.81
N ASN A 74 -13.33 -5.46 -4.98
CA ASN A 74 -13.88 -6.81 -4.92
C ASN A 74 -15.15 -6.92 -4.06
N ASN A 75 -15.66 -5.79 -3.52
CA ASN A 75 -16.80 -5.73 -2.62
C ASN A 75 -16.69 -6.73 -1.45
N LYS A 76 -15.48 -6.86 -0.91
CA LYS A 76 -15.15 -7.82 0.14
C LYS A 76 -13.97 -7.32 0.95
N LEU A 77 -14.26 -6.52 1.98
CA LEU A 77 -13.27 -6.20 3.00
C LEU A 77 -12.80 -7.47 3.71
N ARG A 78 -11.48 -7.62 3.80
CA ARG A 78 -10.81 -8.70 4.52
C ARG A 78 -10.07 -8.11 5.71
N SER A 79 -9.58 -8.99 6.58
CA SER A 79 -8.71 -8.55 7.67
C SER A 79 -7.45 -7.90 7.09
N PRO A 80 -7.07 -6.69 7.56
CA PRO A 80 -7.60 -6.02 8.75
C PRO A 80 -8.72 -4.98 8.49
N PHE A 81 -9.03 -4.68 7.22
CA PHE A 81 -9.95 -3.61 6.82
C PHE A 81 -11.43 -3.89 7.10
N ASN A 82 -11.81 -5.12 7.44
CA ASN A 82 -13.17 -5.47 7.87
C ASN A 82 -13.43 -5.21 9.37
N GLU A 83 -12.44 -4.69 10.10
CA GLU A 83 -12.53 -4.39 11.52
C GLU A 83 -12.15 -2.93 11.79
N LYS A 84 -12.71 -2.34 12.85
CA LYS A 84 -12.38 -0.98 13.26
C LYS A 84 -10.87 -0.84 13.49
N PRO A 85 -10.20 0.18 12.90
CA PRO A 85 -8.77 0.35 13.07
C PRO A 85 -8.38 0.61 14.52
N SER A 86 -7.18 0.16 14.87
CA SER A 86 -6.49 0.49 16.10
C SER A 86 -5.00 0.55 15.84
N LEU A 87 -4.26 1.26 16.68
CA LEU A 87 -2.79 1.32 16.55
C LEU A 87 -2.17 -0.08 16.57
N HIS A 88 -2.70 -0.98 17.40
CA HIS A 88 -2.25 -2.37 17.46
C HIS A 88 -2.51 -3.14 16.15
N ALA A 89 -3.69 -2.95 15.54
CA ALA A 89 -4.01 -3.57 14.25
C ALA A 89 -3.13 -3.00 13.13
N TYR A 90 -2.87 -1.70 13.14
CA TYR A 90 -1.96 -1.06 12.19
C TYR A 90 -0.52 -1.58 12.31
N MET A 91 0.02 -1.70 13.54
CA MET A 91 1.34 -2.28 13.75
C MET A 91 1.44 -3.71 13.21
N LYS A 92 0.41 -4.54 13.42
CA LYS A 92 0.35 -5.89 12.85
C LYS A 92 0.33 -5.89 11.32
N LEU A 93 -0.44 -4.98 10.72
CA LEU A 93 -0.48 -4.80 9.27
C LEU A 93 0.92 -4.44 8.75
N VAL A 94 1.57 -3.44 9.35
CA VAL A 94 2.92 -3.00 9.00
C VAL A 94 3.93 -4.15 9.13
N ASP A 95 3.94 -4.87 10.24
CA ASP A 95 4.85 -6.00 10.46
C ASP A 95 4.67 -7.08 9.39
N TRP A 96 3.43 -7.41 9.05
CA TRP A 96 3.13 -8.39 8.01
C TRP A 96 3.57 -7.88 6.62
N LEU A 97 3.29 -6.63 6.27
CA LEU A 97 3.72 -6.02 5.01
C LEU A 97 5.25 -5.97 4.90
N LYS A 98 5.96 -5.62 5.99
CA LYS A 98 7.43 -5.67 6.06
C LYS A 98 7.95 -7.09 5.84
N SER A 99 7.28 -8.09 6.41
CA SER A 99 7.65 -9.49 6.18
C SER A 99 7.51 -9.90 4.71
N MET A 100 6.46 -9.44 4.02
CA MET A 100 6.24 -9.70 2.59
C MET A 100 7.28 -9.01 1.71
N LEU A 101 7.63 -7.74 2.02
CA LEU A 101 8.70 -7.01 1.33
C LEU A 101 10.06 -7.71 1.46
N ASN A 102 10.40 -8.17 2.66
CA ASN A 102 11.68 -8.81 2.92
C ASN A 102 11.81 -10.21 2.29
N GLN A 103 10.70 -10.95 2.17
CA GLN A 103 10.67 -12.20 1.41
C GLN A 103 10.97 -11.96 -0.07
N ASN A 104 10.40 -10.91 -0.67
CA ASN A 104 10.65 -10.56 -2.07
C ASN A 104 12.10 -10.09 -2.31
N ALA A 105 12.68 -9.32 -1.40
CA ALA A 105 14.09 -8.92 -1.49
C ALA A 105 15.07 -10.11 -1.39
N SER A 106 14.68 -11.18 -0.69
CA SER A 106 15.47 -12.41 -0.62
C SER A 106 15.42 -13.23 -1.91
N LEU A 107 14.32 -13.14 -2.68
CA LEU A 107 14.15 -13.81 -3.97
C LEU A 107 14.85 -13.07 -5.12
N GLU A 108 14.98 -11.74 -5.04
CA GLU A 108 15.70 -10.93 -6.05
C GLU A 108 17.23 -11.11 -6.00
N LYS A 109 17.78 -11.74 -4.96
CA LYS A 109 19.23 -12.01 -4.87
C LYS A 109 19.72 -13.14 -5.79
N GLU A 110 18.83 -13.85 -6.47
CA GLU A 110 19.19 -14.92 -7.41
C GLU A 110 19.17 -14.53 -8.90
N ASP A 111 18.69 -13.35 -9.30
CA ASP A 111 18.67 -12.98 -10.72
C ASP A 111 19.12 -11.53 -10.96
N ASN A 112 20.43 -11.40 -11.24
CA ASN A 112 21.14 -10.14 -11.45
C ASN A 112 20.91 -9.56 -12.86
N THR A 113 19.66 -9.55 -13.33
CA THR A 113 19.33 -8.90 -14.60
C THR A 113 17.97 -8.19 -14.54
N ASN A 114 18.02 -6.86 -14.65
CA ASN A 114 16.91 -5.90 -14.81
C ASN A 114 16.09 -5.47 -13.56
N VAL A 115 16.65 -4.49 -12.84
CA VAL A 115 15.94 -3.65 -11.84
C VAL A 115 14.72 -2.92 -12.44
N LEU A 116 14.70 -2.69 -13.76
CA LEU A 116 13.55 -2.09 -14.46
C LEU A 116 12.40 -3.08 -14.69
N LEU A 117 12.68 -4.39 -14.75
CA LEU A 117 11.64 -5.40 -14.93
C LEU A 117 10.96 -5.79 -13.62
N SER A 118 11.63 -5.66 -12.47
CA SER A 118 10.99 -5.95 -11.18
C SER A 118 9.89 -4.93 -10.87
N TYR A 119 10.12 -3.62 -11.09
CA TYR A 119 9.10 -2.59 -10.87
C TYR A 119 7.84 -2.81 -11.73
N TYR A 120 8.00 -3.15 -13.01
CA TYR A 120 6.88 -3.50 -13.91
C TYR A 120 6.23 -4.85 -13.60
N LYS A 121 6.91 -5.77 -12.90
CA LYS A 121 6.32 -7.05 -12.49
C LYS A 121 5.38 -6.89 -11.30
N TYR A 122 5.62 -5.90 -10.43
CA TYR A 122 4.76 -5.62 -9.28
C TYR A 122 3.45 -4.91 -9.65
N THR A 123 3.41 -4.17 -10.76
CA THR A 123 2.17 -3.60 -11.30
C THR A 123 1.24 -4.63 -11.96
N HIS A 124 1.69 -5.88 -12.12
CA HIS A 124 0.90 -6.97 -12.72
C HIS A 124 0.52 -8.09 -11.74
N LEU A 125 0.94 -8.00 -10.47
CA LEU A 125 0.51 -8.95 -9.43
C LEU A 125 -0.90 -8.65 -8.89
N PHE A 126 -1.46 -7.49 -9.26
CA PHE A 126 -2.84 -7.11 -9.00
C PHE A 126 -3.44 -6.53 -10.29
N PRO A 127 -3.94 -7.38 -11.20
CA PRO A 127 -4.66 -6.90 -12.36
C PRO A 127 -6.03 -6.36 -11.91
N ILE A 128 -6.35 -5.17 -12.40
CA ILE A 128 -7.71 -4.61 -12.49
C ILE A 128 -8.62 -5.60 -13.21
#